data_AF-A0AAU5GGW9-F1
#
_entry.id   AF-A0AAU5GGW9-F1
#
_cell.length_a   1.000
_cell.length_b   1.000
_cell.length_c   1.000
_cell.angle_alpha   90.00
_cell.angle_beta   90.00
_cell.angle_gamma   90.00
#
_symmetry.space_group_name_H-M   'P 1'
#
loop_
_entity.id
_entity.type
_entity.pdbx_description
1 polymer ?
#
loop_
_entity_poly.entity_id
_entity_poly.type
_entity_poly.pdbx_seq_one_letter_code
_entity_poly.pdbx_strand_id
1 'polypeptide(L)'
;MDDSKFNELRVRKLKILSEYYEEDMKRREKLTADLAGVDREMALLADTSLALSCLVRNTPGPRQTVYHSADATCDRVRDRSNFGEHSEYEALEEVGDYYLKRCTACDWEKAAEIHAQRGSA
;
A
#
# COMPACT_ATOMS: atom_id res chain seq x y z
N MET A 1 48.29 -20.37 35.10
CA MET A 1 47.13 -20.64 34.24
C MET A 1 47.73 -21.06 32.91
N ASP A 2 47.31 -22.18 32.33
CA ASP A 2 47.96 -22.73 31.13
C ASP A 2 47.58 -21.89 29.90
N ASP A 3 48.57 -21.17 29.34
CA ASP A 3 48.40 -20.27 28.21
C ASP A 3 47.82 -20.97 26.97
N SER A 4 48.05 -22.29 26.84
CA SER A 4 47.48 -23.11 25.77
C SER A 4 45.97 -23.24 25.91
N LYS A 5 45.49 -23.55 27.13
CA LYS A 5 44.05 -23.67 27.43
C LYS A 5 43.32 -22.33 27.30
N PHE A 6 43.98 -21.23 27.65
CA PHE A 6 43.42 -19.89 27.44
C PHE A 6 43.27 -19.57 25.95
N ASN A 7 44.27 -19.90 25.13
CA ASN A 7 44.23 -19.66 23.69
C ASN A 7 43.16 -20.52 22.99
N GLU A 8 42.98 -21.78 23.39
CA GLU A 8 41.90 -22.64 22.89
C GLU A 8 40.51 -22.04 23.16
N LEU A 9 40.27 -21.55 24.38
CA LEU A 9 39.00 -20.90 24.75
C LEU A 9 38.79 -19.60 23.96
N ARG A 10 39.85 -18.83 23.74
CA ARG A 10 39.80 -17.61 22.91
C ARG A 10 39.41 -17.93 21.47
N VAL A 11 40.05 -18.92 20.84
CA VAL A 11 39.75 -19.35 19.46
C VAL A 11 38.31 -19.84 19.37
N ARG A 12 37.87 -20.66 20.33
CA ARG A 12 36.48 -21.14 20.39
C ARG A 12 35.47 -20.00 20.51
N LYS A 13 35.75 -19.00 21.35
CA LYS A 13 34.90 -17.79 21.49
C LYS A 13 34.80 -17.02 20.16
N LEU A 14 35.93 -16.81 19.48
CA LEU A 14 35.96 -16.09 18.21
C LEU A 14 35.17 -16.83 17.12
N LYS A 15 35.27 -18.16 17.08
CA LYS A 15 34.48 -18.98 16.15
C LYS A 15 32.97 -18.82 16.39
N ILE A 16 32.52 -18.95 17.65
CA ILE A 16 31.11 -18.77 18.01
C ILE A 16 30.61 -17.37 17.63
N LEU A 17 31.43 -16.33 17.87
CA LEU A 17 31.06 -14.97 17.48
C LEU A 17 30.94 -14.80 15.97
N SER A 18 31.86 -15.38 15.20
CA SER A 18 31.81 -15.35 13.73
C SER A 18 30.53 -16.01 13.20
N GLU A 19 30.24 -17.22 13.68
CA GLU A 19 29.04 -17.97 13.30
C GLU A 19 27.77 -17.18 13.65
N TYR A 20 27.70 -16.60 14.86
CA TYR A 20 26.58 -15.76 15.28
C TYR A 20 26.36 -14.54 14.37
N TYR A 21 27.43 -13.81 14.03
CA TYR A 21 27.30 -12.62 13.17
C TYR A 21 26.89 -12.99 11.74
N GLU A 22 27.38 -14.10 11.21
CA GLU A 22 26.96 -14.59 9.90
C GLU A 22 25.48 -14.97 9.87
N GLU A 23 24.98 -15.64 10.91
CA GLU A 23 23.56 -15.98 11.02
C GLU A 23 22.67 -14.74 11.18
N ASP A 24 23.08 -13.77 12.00
CA ASP A 24 22.34 -12.51 12.20
C ASP A 24 22.27 -11.70 10.89
N MET A 25 23.37 -11.62 10.13
CA MET A 25 23.36 -10.94 8.83
C MET A 25 22.40 -11.62 7.85
N LYS A 26 22.47 -12.94 7.68
CA LYS A 26 21.55 -13.68 6.80
C LYS A 26 20.10 -13.48 7.19
N ARG A 27 19.80 -13.46 8.50
CA ARG A 27 18.45 -13.22 9.00
C ARG A 27 17.96 -11.82 8.66
N ARG A 28 18.82 -10.80 8.82
CA ARG A 28 18.48 -9.41 8.47
C ARG A 28 18.26 -9.24 6.97
N GLU A 29 19.12 -9.80 6.14
CA GLU A 29 18.97 -9.76 4.68
C GLU A 29 17.64 -10.40 4.24
N LYS A 30 17.30 -11.56 4.80
CA LYS A 30 16.02 -12.21 4.53
C LYS A 30 14.83 -11.33 4.94
N LEU A 31 14.84 -10.80 6.16
CA LEU A 31 13.76 -9.92 6.64
C LEU A 31 13.61 -8.67 5.77
N THR A 32 14.71 -8.06 5.36
CA THR A 32 14.70 -6.91 4.45
C THR A 32 14.10 -7.29 3.09
N ALA A 33 14.45 -8.46 2.54
CA ALA A 33 13.88 -8.94 1.29
C ALA A 33 12.38 -9.26 1.41
N ASP A 34 11.96 -9.88 2.51
CA ASP A 34 10.56 -10.20 2.79
C ASP A 34 9.73 -8.90 2.93
N LEU A 35 10.24 -7.90 3.67
CA LEU A 35 9.61 -6.58 3.78
C LEU A 35 9.49 -5.89 2.42
N ALA A 36 10.56 -5.87 1.62
CA ALA A 36 10.51 -5.32 0.28
C ALA A 36 9.56 -6.09 -0.67
N GLY A 37 9.30 -7.37 -0.39
CA GLY A 37 8.25 -8.15 -1.05
C GLY A 37 6.86 -7.64 -0.69
N VAL A 38 6.57 -7.53 0.60
CA VAL A 38 5.29 -7.03 1.12
C VAL A 38 5.03 -5.59 0.68
N ASP A 39 6.04 -4.71 0.73
CA ASP A 39 5.89 -3.32 0.28
C ASP A 39 5.53 -3.23 -1.21
N ARG A 40 6.10 -4.12 -2.04
CA ARG A 40 5.74 -4.20 -3.47
C ARG A 40 4.31 -4.72 -3.66
N GLU A 41 3.91 -5.75 -2.93
CA GLU A 41 2.53 -6.26 -2.98
C GLU A 41 1.53 -5.18 -2.52
N MET A 42 1.83 -4.47 -1.44
CA MET A 42 1.05 -3.33 -0.95
C MET A 42 1.00 -2.23 -2.01
N ALA A 43 2.12 -1.88 -2.64
CA ALA A 43 2.16 -0.87 -3.69
C ALA A 43 1.31 -1.28 -4.91
N LEU A 44 1.36 -2.54 -5.35
CA LEU A 44 0.53 -3.03 -6.46
C LEU A 44 -0.97 -3.02 -6.14
N LEU A 45 -1.33 -3.41 -4.92
CA LEU A 45 -2.72 -3.35 -4.43
C LEU A 45 -3.19 -1.90 -4.24
N ALA A 46 -2.30 -1.02 -3.82
CA ALA A 46 -2.57 0.41 -3.71
C ALA A 46 -2.72 1.06 -5.09
N ASP A 47 -1.85 0.75 -6.06
CA ASP A 47 -1.85 1.34 -7.40
C ASP A 47 -3.14 1.01 -8.17
N THR A 48 -3.58 -0.25 -8.12
CA THR A 48 -4.86 -0.68 -8.71
C THR A 48 -6.10 -0.07 -8.05
N SER A 49 -5.98 0.36 -6.80
CA SER A 49 -7.05 0.95 -6.01
C SER A 49 -7.05 2.48 -6.03
N LEU A 50 -5.90 3.13 -6.15
CA LEU A 50 -5.73 4.57 -5.96
C LEU A 50 -5.69 5.34 -7.29
N ALA A 51 -5.39 4.67 -8.41
CA ALA A 51 -5.44 5.27 -9.75
C ALA A 51 -6.86 5.32 -10.36
N LEU A 52 -7.86 4.69 -9.71
CA LEU A 52 -9.21 4.67 -10.24
C LEU A 52 -9.81 6.07 -10.26
N SER A 53 -10.36 6.48 -11.41
CA SER A 53 -11.13 7.72 -11.50
C SER A 53 -12.38 7.63 -10.65
N CYS A 54 -12.57 8.63 -9.80
CA CYS A 54 -13.67 8.72 -8.88
C CYS A 54 -14.38 10.08 -8.95
N LEU A 55 -15.64 10.09 -8.54
CA LEU A 55 -16.50 11.25 -8.47
C LEU A 55 -16.71 11.64 -7.02
N VAL A 56 -16.18 12.78 -6.64
CA VAL A 56 -16.34 13.41 -5.32
C VAL A 56 -17.30 14.58 -5.46
N ARG A 57 -18.17 14.82 -4.48
CA ARG A 57 -19.08 15.97 -4.55
C ARG A 57 -18.30 17.28 -4.39
N ASN A 58 -18.54 18.24 -5.29
CA ASN A 58 -17.94 19.58 -5.24
C ASN A 58 -18.34 20.36 -3.98
N THR A 59 -19.56 20.12 -3.50
CA THR A 59 -20.03 20.62 -2.21
C THR A 59 -19.99 19.47 -1.20
N PRO A 60 -18.99 19.44 -0.28
CA PRO A 60 -18.90 18.40 0.73
C PRO A 60 -20.17 18.36 1.58
N GLY A 61 -20.66 17.15 1.85
CA GLY A 61 -21.78 16.94 2.74
C GLY A 61 -21.33 16.90 4.21
N PRO A 62 -22.01 16.15 5.09
CA PRO A 62 -21.51 15.91 6.45
C PRO A 62 -20.08 15.36 6.46
N ARG A 63 -19.41 15.41 7.63
CA ARG A 63 -18.00 15.02 7.83
C ARG A 63 -17.58 13.71 7.16
N GLN A 64 -18.50 12.76 7.00
CA GLN A 64 -18.31 11.59 6.16
C GLN A 64 -18.98 11.80 4.80
N THR A 65 -18.17 11.89 3.73
CA THR A 65 -18.66 12.00 2.35
C THR A 65 -18.40 10.71 1.58
N VAL A 66 -19.34 10.34 0.71
CA VAL A 66 -19.23 9.15 -0.13
C VAL A 66 -18.81 9.56 -1.53
N TYR A 67 -17.79 8.92 -2.07
CA TYR A 67 -17.37 9.10 -3.47
C TYR A 67 -17.75 7.87 -4.30
N HIS A 68 -17.89 8.08 -5.60
CA HIS A 68 -18.39 7.08 -6.56
C HIS A 68 -17.33 6.76 -7.60
N SER A 69 -17.36 5.57 -8.21
CA SER A 69 -16.51 5.30 -9.37
C SER A 69 -16.95 6.17 -10.55
N ALA A 70 -16.03 6.79 -11.28
CA ALA A 70 -16.33 7.55 -12.49
C ALA A 70 -16.60 6.66 -13.71
N ASP A 71 -15.97 5.47 -13.72
CA ASP A 71 -16.05 4.49 -14.82
C ASP A 71 -17.20 3.49 -14.67
N ALA A 72 -17.63 3.22 -13.43
CA ALA A 72 -18.75 2.34 -13.12
C ALA A 72 -19.65 2.96 -12.02
N THR A 73 -20.20 4.14 -12.33
CA THR A 73 -21.12 4.88 -11.48
C THR A 73 -22.42 4.10 -11.20
N CYS A 74 -22.91 4.14 -9.97
CA CYS A 74 -24.25 3.67 -9.62
C CYS A 74 -25.33 4.74 -9.88
N ASP A 75 -26.60 4.34 -9.93
CA ASP A 75 -27.77 5.22 -10.18
C ASP A 75 -28.01 6.33 -9.14
N ARG A 76 -27.22 6.35 -8.05
CA ARG A 76 -27.23 7.46 -7.08
C ARG A 76 -26.59 8.73 -7.65
N VAL A 77 -25.71 8.59 -8.65
CA VAL A 77 -25.11 9.71 -9.39
C VAL A 77 -25.98 10.01 -10.60
N ARG A 78 -27.11 10.69 -10.38
CA ARG A 78 -28.05 11.05 -11.46
C ARG A 78 -27.59 12.26 -12.27
N ASP A 79 -26.88 13.17 -11.61
CA ASP A 79 -26.34 14.38 -12.21
C ASP A 79 -24.87 14.51 -11.82
N ARG A 80 -23.98 14.52 -12.82
CA ARG A 80 -22.53 14.65 -12.64
C ARG A 80 -22.10 16.11 -12.45
N SER A 81 -22.99 17.10 -12.66
CA SER A 81 -22.64 18.53 -12.57
C SER A 81 -22.13 18.96 -11.18
N ASN A 82 -22.57 18.27 -10.12
CA ASN A 82 -22.15 18.52 -8.75
C ASN A 82 -21.00 17.62 -8.28
N PHE A 83 -20.32 16.94 -9.21
CA PHE A 83 -19.19 16.07 -8.90
C PHE A 83 -17.94 16.55 -9.63
N GLY A 84 -16.83 16.57 -8.91
CA GLY A 84 -15.49 16.68 -9.45
C GLY A 84 -14.97 15.28 -9.74
N GLU A 85 -14.29 15.11 -10.87
CA GLU A 85 -13.58 13.87 -11.19
C GLU A 85 -12.13 14.00 -10.74
N HIS A 86 -11.68 13.04 -9.94
CA HIS A 86 -10.34 12.98 -9.36
C HIS A 86 -9.83 11.55 -9.45
N SER A 87 -8.52 11.33 -9.43
CA SER A 87 -8.03 10.02 -9.03
C SER A 87 -8.43 9.74 -7.59
N GLU A 88 -8.66 8.48 -7.24
CA GLU A 88 -8.96 8.11 -5.86
C GLU A 88 -7.83 8.51 -4.89
N TYR A 89 -6.59 8.53 -5.37
CA TYR A 89 -5.44 9.08 -4.66
C TYR A 89 -5.61 10.57 -4.33
N GLU A 90 -5.80 11.43 -5.35
CA GLU A 90 -5.97 12.87 -5.16
C GLU A 90 -7.19 13.15 -4.28
N ALA A 91 -8.28 12.42 -4.51
CA ALA A 91 -9.48 12.53 -3.70
C ALA A 91 -9.19 12.23 -2.23
N LEU A 92 -8.40 11.22 -1.90
CA LEU A 92 -8.05 10.83 -0.52
C LEU A 92 -6.99 11.73 0.13
N GLU A 93 -6.06 12.32 -0.64
CA GLU A 93 -5.09 13.30 -0.13
C GLU A 93 -5.69 14.68 0.13
N GLU A 94 -6.63 15.13 -0.70
CA GLU A 94 -7.27 16.44 -0.56
C GLU A 94 -8.27 16.51 0.61
N VAL A 95 -8.67 15.35 1.16
CA VAL A 95 -9.56 15.29 2.32
C VAL A 95 -8.79 15.63 3.59
N GLY A 96 -8.83 16.90 3.99
CA GLY A 96 -8.33 17.34 5.30
C GLY A 96 -9.12 16.73 6.47
N ASP A 97 -10.00 17.51 7.10
CA ASP A 97 -10.79 17.04 8.26
C ASP A 97 -12.00 16.16 7.92
N TYR A 98 -12.23 15.86 6.63
CA TYR A 98 -13.35 15.04 6.18
C TYR A 98 -12.90 13.58 6.00
N TYR A 99 -13.85 12.65 6.09
CA TYR A 99 -13.61 11.23 5.85
C TYR A 99 -14.32 10.81 4.56
N LEU A 100 -13.56 10.40 3.55
CA LEU A 100 -14.10 9.84 2.32
C LEU A 100 -14.30 8.33 2.46
N LYS A 101 -15.40 7.83 1.88
CA LYS A 101 -15.69 6.39 1.82
C LYS A 101 -16.19 5.99 0.43
N ARG A 102 -15.69 4.87 -0.10
CA ARG A 102 -16.21 4.26 -1.34
C ARG A 102 -17.71 4.01 -1.24
N CYS A 103 -18.45 4.40 -2.28
CA CYS A 103 -19.84 3.97 -2.46
C CYS A 103 -19.89 2.46 -2.67
N THR A 104 -20.60 1.74 -1.80
CA THR A 104 -20.72 0.27 -1.88
C THR A 104 -21.62 -0.22 -3.02
N ALA A 105 -22.33 0.68 -3.71
CA ALA A 105 -23.19 0.34 -4.84
C ALA A 105 -22.52 0.57 -6.20
N CYS A 106 -21.35 1.20 -6.24
CA CYS A 106 -20.55 1.29 -7.45
C CYS A 106 -19.86 -0.05 -7.71
N ASP A 107 -19.74 -0.42 -8.97
CA ASP A 107 -19.09 -1.65 -9.40
C ASP A 107 -17.58 -1.40 -9.57
N TRP A 108 -16.88 -1.37 -8.44
CA TRP A 108 -15.45 -1.03 -8.39
C TRP A 108 -14.56 -2.06 -9.06
N GLU A 109 -14.95 -3.33 -9.07
CA GLU A 109 -14.23 -4.38 -9.79
C GLU A 109 -14.26 -4.10 -11.30
N LYS A 110 -15.46 -3.82 -11.84
CA LYS A 110 -15.59 -3.40 -13.24
C LYS A 110 -14.87 -2.10 -13.55
N ALA A 111 -14.86 -1.14 -12.61
CA ALA A 111 -14.09 0.09 -12.77
C ALA A 111 -12.59 -0.18 -12.90
N ALA A 112 -12.06 -1.10 -12.09
CA ALA A 112 -10.66 -1.52 -12.18
C ALA A 112 -10.35 -2.22 -13.50
N GLU A 113 -11.24 -3.07 -14.00
CA GLU A 113 -11.10 -3.70 -15.32
C GLU A 113 -11.05 -2.64 -16.45
N ILE A 114 -11.97 -1.67 -16.43
CA ILE A 114 -12.01 -0.58 -17.41
C ILE A 114 -10.74 0.27 -17.33
N HIS A 115 -10.28 0.60 -16.11
CA HIS A 115 -9.07 1.37 -15.90
C HIS A 115 -7.82 0.64 -16.42
N ALA A 116 -7.67 -0.65 -16.11
CA ALA A 116 -6.57 -1.47 -16.59
C ALA A 116 -6.53 -1.56 -18.13
N GLN A 117 -7.68 -1.61 -18.79
CA GLN A 117 -7.77 -1.58 -20.26
C GLN A 117 -7.34 -0.23 -20.85
N ARG A 118 -7.61 0.89 -20.16
CA ARG A 118 -7.22 2.23 -20.61
C ARG A 118 -5.75 2.55 -20.37
N GLY A 119 -5.16 2.07 -19.28
CA GLY A 119 -3.73 2.25 -18.97
C GLY A 119 -2.77 1.34 -19.75
N SER A 120 -3.31 0.36 -20.49
CA SER A 120 -2.54 -0.56 -21.35
C SER A 120 -2.48 -0.12 -22.82
N ALA A 121 -2.94 1.09 -23.14
CA ALA A 121 -2.92 1.70 -24.48
C ALA A 121 -1.89 2.83 -24.55
#